data_AF-A0A7S4NLS7-F1
#
_entry.id   AF-A0A7S4NLS7-F1
#
_cell.length_a   1.000
_cell.length_b   1.000
_cell.length_c   1.000
_cell.angle_alpha   90.00
_cell.angle_beta   90.00
_cell.angle_gamma   90.00
#
_symmetry.space_group_name_H-M   'P 1'
#
loop_
_entity.id
_entity.type
_entity.pdbx_description
1 polymer ?
#
loop_
_entity_poly.entity_id
_entity_poly.type
_entity_poly.pdbx_seq_one_letter_code
_entity_poly.pdbx_strand_id
1 'polypeptide(L)'
;TTGCVISVSLLWSCFVDGGTCNPTIQVQRLDLSAKRNGFMYQYANYFRLTDSVSDPQYRDLYTVKGVRLLLSSRGVGKKISLSAIMLQLSSLIALLWLAGFSADFLMLHVLPERKHYRTYKQERTPDFSDLRNKIAEVEGEKKKLRERKNRFANKYFET
;
A
#
# COMPACT_ATOMS: atom_id res chain seq x y z
N THR A 1 27.89 -40.47 15.07
CA THR A 1 26.60 -40.04 14.50
C THR A 1 26.47 -38.53 14.59
N THR A 2 26.14 -37.85 13.49
CA THR A 2 25.84 -36.41 13.47
C THR A 2 24.38 -36.21 13.90
N GLY A 3 24.10 -35.16 14.70
CA GLY A 3 22.72 -34.81 15.04
C GLY A 3 21.93 -34.30 13.84
N CYS A 4 20.68 -33.89 14.03
CA CYS A 4 19.81 -33.37 12.97
C CYS A 4 18.82 -32.34 13.54
N VAL A 5 18.34 -31.42 12.70
CA VAL A 5 17.25 -30.50 13.06
C VAL A 5 16.08 -30.73 12.10
N ILE A 6 14.94 -31.13 12.66
CA ILE A 6 13.71 -31.37 11.90
C ILE A 6 12.69 -30.32 12.33
N SER A 7 12.15 -29.59 11.36
CA SER A 7 11.02 -28.68 11.53
C SER A 7 9.74 -29.39 11.14
N VAL A 8 8.76 -29.35 12.04
CA VAL A 8 7.38 -29.79 11.79
C VAL A 8 6.50 -28.56 11.85
N SER A 9 5.89 -28.22 10.72
CA SER A 9 5.06 -27.04 10.54
C SER A 9 3.62 -27.45 10.31
N LEU A 10 2.72 -27.02 11.20
CA LEU A 10 1.28 -27.18 11.07
C LEU A 10 0.71 -25.93 10.42
N LEU A 11 0.19 -26.06 9.19
CA LEU A 11 -0.37 -24.97 8.41
C LEU A 11 -1.90 -25.03 8.42
N TRP A 12 -2.51 -23.97 8.94
CA TRP A 12 -3.96 -23.82 9.01
C TRP A 12 -4.40 -22.80 7.96
N SER A 13 -5.22 -23.20 6.99
CA SER A 13 -5.81 -22.28 6.00
C SER A 13 -7.30 -22.54 5.94
N CYS A 14 -8.06 -21.80 6.73
CA CYS A 14 -9.46 -22.13 6.99
C CYS A 14 -10.38 -20.93 6.87
N PHE A 15 -11.62 -21.22 6.49
CA PHE A 15 -12.70 -20.26 6.53
C PHE A 15 -13.32 -20.30 7.92
N VAL A 16 -13.40 -19.14 8.60
CA VAL A 16 -13.85 -19.03 9.99
C VAL A 16 -15.31 -19.50 10.13
N ASP A 17 -16.12 -19.26 9.10
CA ASP A 17 -17.54 -19.63 9.09
C ASP A 17 -17.79 -21.03 8.46
N GLY A 18 -16.74 -21.68 7.94
CA GLY A 18 -16.86 -22.92 7.15
C GLY A 18 -16.30 -24.13 7.89
N GLY A 19 -17.17 -24.86 8.60
CA GLY A 19 -16.96 -26.26 9.00
C GLY A 19 -15.60 -26.64 9.62
N THR A 20 -15.21 -27.91 9.43
CA THR A 20 -14.00 -28.48 10.03
C THR A 20 -12.73 -27.98 9.35
N CYS A 21 -11.80 -27.50 10.18
CA CYS A 21 -10.52 -26.94 9.77
C CYS A 21 -9.39 -27.91 10.11
N ASN A 22 -8.84 -28.59 9.10
CA ASN A 22 -7.75 -29.54 9.29
C ASN A 22 -6.40 -28.93 8.90
N PRO A 23 -5.34 -29.14 9.70
CA PRO A 23 -4.02 -28.61 9.39
C PRO A 23 -3.33 -29.44 8.31
N THR A 24 -2.59 -28.75 7.43
CA THR A 24 -1.61 -29.40 6.55
C THR A 24 -0.29 -29.52 7.29
N ILE A 25 0.24 -30.74 7.36
CA ILE A 25 1.50 -31.03 8.05
C ILE A 25 2.64 -30.94 7.03
N GLN A 26 3.62 -30.09 7.28
CA GLN A 26 4.86 -30.00 6.50
C GLN A 26 6.05 -30.35 7.39
N VAL A 27 6.85 -31.32 6.95
CA VAL A 27 8.07 -31.73 7.65
C VAL A 27 9.26 -31.36 6.78
N GLN A 28 10.18 -30.57 7.33
CA GLN A 28 11.39 -30.14 6.63
C GLN A 28 12.60 -30.34 7.52
N ARG A 29 13.65 -30.94 6.96
CA ARG A 29 14.97 -30.99 7.58
C ARG A 29 15.68 -29.64 7.37
N LEU A 30 16.17 -29.01 8.44
CA LEU A 30 16.76 -27.65 8.38
C LEU A 30 18.29 -27.63 8.33
N ASP A 31 18.95 -28.75 8.65
CA ASP A 31 20.41 -28.87 8.75
C ASP A 31 21.10 -29.30 7.42
N LEU A 32 20.50 -29.00 6.25
CA LEU A 32 21.11 -29.25 4.94
C LEU A 32 22.13 -28.18 4.50
N SER A 33 22.48 -27.24 5.38
CA SER A 33 23.38 -26.13 5.03
C SER A 33 24.84 -26.59 5.07
N ALA A 34 25.58 -26.40 3.97
CA ALA A 34 26.96 -26.89 3.77
C ALA A 34 27.96 -26.49 4.87
N LYS A 35 27.66 -25.47 5.68
CA LYS A 35 28.55 -24.91 6.70
C LYS A 35 28.43 -25.58 8.06
N ARG A 36 27.30 -26.22 8.39
CA ARG A 36 27.08 -26.91 9.68
C ARG A 36 26.11 -28.07 9.48
N ASN A 37 26.68 -29.27 9.36
CA ASN A 37 25.89 -30.50 9.26
C ASN A 37 25.60 -31.03 10.66
N GLY A 38 24.32 -31.04 11.02
CA GLY A 38 23.80 -31.64 12.23
C GLY A 38 23.74 -30.75 13.48
N PHE A 39 23.15 -31.31 14.54
CA PHE A 39 22.91 -30.63 15.81
C PHE A 39 23.79 -31.18 16.93
N MET A 40 24.48 -30.28 17.63
CA MET A 40 25.33 -30.59 18.77
C MET A 40 25.12 -29.53 19.85
N TYR A 41 25.02 -29.99 21.10
CA TYR A 41 24.91 -29.12 22.27
C TYR A 41 25.92 -29.59 23.32
N GLN A 42 26.62 -28.63 23.94
CA GLN A 42 27.57 -28.90 25.00
C GLN A 42 27.06 -28.29 26.30
N TYR A 43 27.08 -29.08 27.37
CA TYR A 43 26.81 -28.62 28.72
C TYR A 43 27.86 -29.19 29.66
N ALA A 44 28.04 -28.55 30.81
CA ALA A 44 29.05 -28.95 31.76
C ALA A 44 28.55 -28.92 33.19
N ASN A 45 28.89 -29.96 33.94
CA ASN A 45 28.59 -30.06 35.37
C ASN A 45 29.85 -29.72 36.15
N TYR A 46 29.76 -28.73 37.03
CA TYR A 46 30.87 -28.28 37.88
C TYR A 46 30.72 -28.86 39.28
N PHE A 47 31.81 -29.36 39.85
CA PHE A 47 31.82 -29.91 41.20
C PHE A 47 33.15 -29.64 41.90
N ARG A 48 33.13 -29.67 43.23
CA ARG A 48 34.29 -29.50 44.10
C ARG A 48 34.51 -30.77 44.90
N LEU A 49 35.75 -31.22 45.02
CA LEU A 49 36.11 -32.30 45.93
C LEU A 49 36.44 -31.68 47.29
N THR A 50 35.72 -32.08 48.33
CA THR A 50 35.82 -31.56 49.70
C THR A 50 37.13 -31.91 50.44
N ASP A 51 38.13 -32.50 49.77
CA ASP A 51 39.23 -33.20 50.43
C ASP A 51 40.64 -32.70 50.03
N SER A 52 40.78 -31.46 49.55
CA SER A 52 42.09 -30.91 49.18
C SER A 52 42.28 -29.47 49.64
N VAL A 53 43.48 -29.19 50.16
CA VAL A 53 43.93 -27.91 50.78
C VAL A 53 43.99 -26.75 49.78
N SER A 54 43.91 -27.03 48.48
CA SER A 54 43.90 -26.03 47.41
C SER A 54 42.66 -26.23 46.52
N ASP A 55 41.54 -25.57 46.82
CA ASP A 55 40.21 -25.68 46.16
C ASP A 55 40.27 -25.82 44.62
N PRO A 56 40.36 -27.04 44.04
CA PRO A 56 40.41 -27.22 42.60
C PRO A 56 38.97 -27.40 42.11
N GLN A 57 38.51 -26.52 41.23
CA GLN A 57 37.20 -26.66 40.59
C GLN A 57 37.29 -27.64 39.44
N TYR A 58 36.55 -28.75 39.53
CA TYR A 58 36.47 -29.77 38.48
C TYR A 58 35.20 -29.60 37.65
N ARG A 59 35.25 -30.11 36.41
CA ARG A 59 34.14 -30.04 35.48
C ARG A 59 34.08 -31.26 34.57
N ASP A 60 32.90 -31.87 34.53
CA ASP A 60 32.55 -32.85 33.49
C ASP A 60 31.90 -32.14 32.31
N LEU A 61 32.55 -32.19 31.14
CA LEU A 61 32.01 -31.62 29.90
C LEU A 61 31.31 -32.70 29.08
N TYR A 62 30.01 -32.54 28.89
CA TYR A 62 29.20 -33.44 28.07
C TYR A 62 28.95 -32.82 26.70
N THR A 63 29.24 -33.58 25.64
CA THR A 63 28.91 -33.22 24.26
C THR A 63 27.79 -34.13 23.76
N VAL A 64 26.59 -33.59 23.61
CA VAL A 64 25.40 -34.32 23.17
C VAL A 64 25.14 -34.06 21.69
N LYS A 65 24.92 -35.14 20.94
CA LYS A 65 24.55 -35.12 19.52
C LYS A 65 23.22 -35.86 19.38
N GLY A 66 22.21 -35.20 18.83
CA GLY A 66 20.86 -35.75 18.77
C GLY A 66 19.97 -35.05 17.76
N VAL A 67 18.68 -35.38 17.78
CA VAL A 67 17.66 -34.77 16.93
C VAL A 67 16.96 -33.66 17.68
N ARG A 68 16.90 -32.46 17.11
CA ARG A 68 16.10 -31.34 17.61
C ARG A 68 14.84 -31.20 16.76
N LEU A 69 13.68 -31.34 17.40
CA LEU A 69 12.38 -31.11 16.79
C LEU A 69 11.96 -29.65 17.02
N LEU A 70 11.65 -28.93 15.94
CA LEU A 70 11.06 -27.60 15.99
C LEU A 70 9.62 -27.68 15.54
N LEU A 71 8.67 -27.56 16.47
CA LEU A 71 7.26 -27.50 16.16
C LEU A 71 6.86 -26.04 15.93
N SER A 72 6.29 -25.75 14.77
CA SER A 72 5.71 -24.45 14.48
C SER A 72 4.26 -24.62 14.01
N SER A 73 3.39 -23.72 14.45
CA SER A 73 2.00 -23.68 14.02
C SER A 73 1.74 -22.31 13.41
N ARG A 74 1.27 -22.27 12.18
CA ARG A 74 0.97 -21.04 11.45
C ARG A 74 -0.38 -21.16 10.78
N GLY A 75 -1.19 -20.11 10.87
CA GLY A 75 -2.54 -20.14 10.36
C GLY A 75 -3.00 -18.84 9.72
N VAL A 76 -3.85 -18.96 8.71
CA VAL A 76 -4.62 -17.85 8.13
C VAL A 76 -6.10 -18.23 8.20
N GLY A 77 -6.86 -17.44 8.96
CA GLY A 77 -8.32 -17.51 9.01
C GLY A 77 -8.92 -16.51 8.04
N LYS A 78 -9.81 -16.98 7.15
CA LYS A 78 -10.55 -16.13 6.21
C LYS A 78 -11.98 -15.98 6.70
N LYS A 79 -12.43 -14.74 6.86
CA LYS A 79 -13.82 -14.42 7.18
C LYS A 79 -14.36 -13.42 6.17
N ILE A 80 -15.58 -13.65 5.71
CA ILE A 80 -16.25 -12.70 4.83
C ILE A 80 -16.67 -11.50 5.68
N SER A 81 -16.22 -10.32 5.32
CA SER A 81 -16.58 -9.06 5.98
C SER A 81 -17.16 -8.08 4.96
N LEU A 82 -18.32 -7.50 5.30
CA LEU A 82 -19.01 -6.57 4.42
C LEU A 82 -18.16 -5.32 4.14
N SER A 83 -17.40 -4.85 5.13
CA SER A 83 -16.47 -3.71 4.98
C SER A 83 -15.39 -3.99 3.94
N ALA A 84 -14.78 -5.18 3.94
CA ALA A 84 -13.77 -5.54 2.94
C ALA A 84 -14.37 -5.65 1.54
N ILE A 85 -15.60 -6.16 1.41
CA ILE A 85 -16.31 -6.21 0.13
C ILE A 85 -16.57 -4.80 -0.41
N MET A 86 -17.04 -3.88 0.43
CA MET A 86 -17.30 -2.50 0.01
C MET A 86 -16.03 -1.78 -0.45
N LEU A 87 -14.89 -2.04 0.22
CA LEU A 87 -13.58 -1.51 -0.20
C LEU A 87 -13.14 -2.09 -1.56
N GLN A 88 -13.37 -3.38 -1.80
CA GLN A 88 -13.07 -3.98 -3.09
C GLN A 88 -13.97 -3.40 -4.20
N LEU A 89 -15.27 -3.24 -3.94
CA LEU A 89 -16.20 -2.63 -4.89
C LEU A 89 -15.85 -1.18 -5.22
N SER A 90 -15.51 -0.36 -4.23
CA SER A 90 -15.11 1.03 -4.49
C SER A 90 -13.84 1.10 -5.33
N SER A 91 -12.87 0.21 -5.07
CA SER A 91 -11.65 0.14 -5.87
C SER A 91 -11.93 -0.25 -7.33
N LEU A 92 -12.87 -1.17 -7.56
CA LEU A 92 -13.27 -1.59 -8.90
C LEU A 92 -13.94 -0.45 -9.68
N ILE A 93 -14.86 0.29 -9.05
CA ILE A 93 -15.54 1.42 -9.66
C ILE A 93 -14.52 2.54 -10.01
N ALA A 94 -13.59 2.82 -9.10
CA ALA A 94 -12.53 3.80 -9.34
C ALA A 94 -11.64 3.39 -10.54
N LEU A 95 -11.26 2.12 -10.63
CA LEU A 95 -10.47 1.59 -11.74
C LEU A 95 -11.20 1.69 -13.10
N LEU A 96 -12.51 1.45 -13.13
CA LEU A 96 -13.31 1.61 -14.35
C LEU A 96 -13.35 3.07 -14.83
N TRP A 97 -13.51 4.02 -13.91
CA TRP A 97 -13.48 5.44 -14.25
C TRP A 97 -12.09 5.88 -14.75
N LEU A 98 -11.04 5.44 -14.07
CA LEU A 98 -9.65 5.69 -14.47
C LEU A 98 -9.33 5.09 -15.83
N ALA A 99 -9.88 3.92 -16.17
CA ALA A 99 -9.69 3.31 -17.47
C ALA A 99 -10.24 4.20 -18.60
N GLY A 100 -11.47 4.71 -18.45
CA GLY A 100 -12.06 5.66 -19.41
C GLY A 100 -11.24 6.95 -19.54
N PHE A 101 -10.85 7.54 -18.40
CA PHE A 101 -9.98 8.72 -18.38
C PHE A 101 -8.63 8.47 -19.07
N SER A 102 -8.03 7.31 -18.84
CA SER A 102 -6.75 6.93 -19.44
C SER A 102 -6.86 6.71 -20.95
N ALA A 103 -7.94 6.09 -21.43
CA ALA A 103 -8.20 5.90 -22.85
C ALA A 103 -8.38 7.25 -23.55
N ASP A 104 -9.11 8.16 -22.91
CA ASP A 104 -9.32 9.52 -23.39
C ASP A 104 -8.02 10.32 -23.45
N PHE A 105 -7.19 10.23 -22.41
CA PHE A 105 -5.88 10.85 -22.37
C PHE A 105 -4.98 10.34 -23.50
N LEU A 106 -4.98 9.03 -23.73
CA LEU A 106 -4.21 8.40 -24.80
C LEU A 106 -4.66 8.89 -26.18
N MET A 107 -5.97 8.88 -26.46
CA MET A 107 -6.52 9.32 -27.75
C MET A 107 -6.27 10.80 -28.04
N LEU A 108 -6.30 11.67 -27.04
CA LEU A 108 -6.11 13.11 -27.23
C LEU A 108 -4.63 13.53 -27.34
N HIS A 109 -3.72 12.83 -26.66
CA HIS A 109 -2.33 13.29 -26.55
C HIS A 109 -1.32 12.46 -27.36
N VAL A 110 -1.52 11.15 -27.48
CA VAL A 110 -0.50 10.24 -28.01
C VAL A 110 -0.78 9.84 -29.46
N LEU A 111 -2.04 9.63 -29.83
CA LEU A 111 -2.38 9.12 -31.17
C LEU A 111 -2.12 10.17 -32.28
N PRO A 112 -1.70 9.73 -33.48
CA PRO A 112 -1.42 10.62 -34.60
C PRO A 112 -2.68 11.38 -35.08
N GLU A 113 -3.83 10.72 -35.06
CA GLU A 113 -5.15 11.29 -35.46
C GLU A 113 -5.85 12.10 -34.35
N ARG A 114 -5.09 12.62 -33.38
CA ARG A 114 -5.64 13.39 -32.23
C ARG A 114 -6.50 14.58 -32.64
N LYS A 115 -6.19 15.24 -33.78
CA LYS A 115 -6.92 16.44 -34.24
C LYS A 115 -8.35 16.06 -34.63
N HIS A 116 -8.50 14.93 -35.31
CA HIS A 116 -9.80 14.40 -35.71
C HIS A 116 -10.61 13.98 -34.49
N TYR A 117 -10.01 13.28 -33.52
CA TYR A 117 -10.72 12.91 -32.29
C TYR A 117 -11.15 14.13 -31.45
N ARG A 118 -10.33 15.19 -31.39
CA ARG A 118 -10.64 16.42 -30.64
C ARG A 118 -11.86 17.16 -31.17
N THR A 119 -12.11 17.14 -32.48
CA THR A 119 -13.26 17.84 -33.08
C THR A 119 -14.59 17.18 -32.76
N TYR A 120 -14.64 15.85 -32.61
CA TYR A 120 -15.88 15.16 -32.23
C TYR A 120 -16.13 15.16 -30.72
N LYS A 121 -15.07 15.26 -29.92
CA LYS A 121 -15.20 15.22 -28.46
C LYS A 121 -15.43 16.59 -27.82
N GLN A 122 -14.85 17.65 -28.38
CA GLN A 122 -14.91 19.01 -27.82
C GLN A 122 -15.63 19.94 -28.78
N GLU A 123 -16.79 20.43 -28.36
CA GLU A 123 -17.44 21.56 -29.03
C GLU A 123 -16.77 22.86 -28.58
N ARG A 124 -16.27 23.65 -29.54
CA ARG A 124 -15.73 24.97 -29.25
C ARG A 124 -16.88 25.96 -29.10
N THR A 125 -17.17 26.35 -27.88
CA THR A 125 -18.07 27.46 -27.61
C THR A 125 -17.32 28.79 -27.69
N PRO A 126 -17.98 29.87 -28.15
CA PRO A 126 -17.40 31.21 -28.10
C PRO A 126 -17.18 31.60 -26.64
N ASP A 127 -15.98 32.08 -26.33
CA ASP A 127 -15.61 32.39 -24.96
C ASP A 127 -16.33 33.67 -24.50
N PHE A 128 -17.18 33.56 -23.46
CA PHE A 128 -17.96 34.69 -22.94
C PHE A 128 -17.09 35.74 -22.22
N SER A 129 -15.80 35.47 -22.05
CA SER A 129 -14.79 36.40 -21.52
C SER A 129 -14.75 37.69 -22.35
N ASP A 130 -14.81 37.58 -23.67
CA ASP A 130 -14.76 38.71 -24.61
C ASP A 130 -16.04 39.58 -24.55
N LEU A 131 -17.18 38.92 -24.34
CA LEU A 131 -18.47 39.60 -24.16
C LEU A 131 -18.51 40.37 -22.84
N ARG A 132 -17.97 39.78 -21.77
CA ARG A 132 -17.92 40.41 -20.44
C ARG A 132 -17.00 41.63 -20.43
N ASN A 133 -15.87 41.57 -21.14
CA ASN A 133 -14.97 42.71 -21.32
C ASN A 133 -15.65 43.86 -22.10
N LYS A 134 -16.35 43.55 -23.20
CA LYS A 134 -17.11 44.55 -23.97
C LYS A 134 -18.21 45.22 -23.16
N ILE A 135 -18.95 44.48 -22.34
CA ILE A 135 -20.01 45.05 -21.48
C ILE A 135 -19.39 46.03 -20.46
N ALA A 136 -18.27 45.65 -19.83
CA ALA A 136 -17.58 46.51 -18.87
C ALA A 136 -17.06 47.82 -19.51
N GLU A 137 -16.56 47.76 -20.74
CA GLU A 137 -16.08 48.94 -21.47
C GLU A 137 -17.22 49.92 -21.80
N VAL A 138 -18.34 49.40 -22.34
CA VAL A 138 -19.53 50.21 -22.67
C VAL A 138 -20.13 50.86 -21.41
N GLU A 139 -20.16 50.13 -20.30
CA GLU A 139 -20.67 50.66 -19.03
C GLU A 139 -19.76 51.77 -18.47
N GLY A 140 -18.44 51.62 -18.62
CA GLY A 140 -17.45 52.66 -18.31
C GLY A 140 -17.62 53.93 -19.15
N GLU A 141 -17.86 53.81 -20.46
CA GLU A 141 -18.10 54.94 -21.35
C GLU A 141 -19.41 55.67 -21.02
N LYS A 142 -20.49 54.93 -20.77
CA LYS A 142 -21.78 55.52 -20.36
C LYS A 142 -21.65 56.32 -19.07
N LYS A 143 -20.84 55.86 -18.11
CA LYS A 143 -20.57 56.59 -16.86
C LYS A 143 -19.84 57.91 -17.14
N LYS A 144 -18.79 57.91 -17.98
CA LYS A 144 -18.07 59.13 -18.39
C LYS A 144 -18.97 60.13 -19.13
N LEU A 145 -19.85 59.65 -20.01
CA LEU A 145 -20.84 60.45 -20.70
C LEU A 145 -21.85 61.09 -19.73
N ARG A 146 -22.33 60.33 -18.74
CA ARG A 146 -23.24 60.81 -17.70
C ARG A 146 -22.58 61.89 -16.83
N GLU A 147 -21.31 61.70 -16.45
CA GLU A 147 -20.53 62.69 -15.71
C GLU A 147 -20.28 63.98 -16.52
N ARG A 148 -19.96 63.87 -17.82
CA ARG A 148 -19.84 65.03 -18.71
C ARG A 148 -21.16 65.80 -18.78
N LYS A 149 -22.28 65.10 -19.00
CA LYS A 149 -23.61 65.73 -19.08
C LYS A 149 -23.97 66.48 -17.80
N ASN A 150 -23.68 65.90 -16.64
CA ASN A 150 -23.90 66.56 -15.34
C ASN A 150 -23.01 67.82 -15.18
N ARG A 151 -21.74 67.77 -15.60
CA ARG A 151 -20.87 68.96 -15.57
C ARG A 151 -21.39 70.08 -16.47
N PHE A 152 -21.87 69.75 -17.67
CA PHE A 152 -22.49 70.75 -18.55
C PHE A 152 -23.76 71.32 -17.95
N ALA A 153 -24.66 70.48 -17.41
CA ALA A 153 -25.90 70.92 -16.79
C ALA A 153 -25.66 71.89 -15.62
N ASN A 154 -24.68 71.60 -14.75
CA ASN A 154 -24.34 72.50 -13.64
C ASN A 154 -23.80 73.84 -14.14
N LYS A 155 -23.02 73.85 -15.23
CA LYS A 155 -22.47 75.09 -15.81
C LYS A 155 -23.54 76.00 -16.42
N TYR A 156 -24.66 75.45 -16.90
CA TYR A 156 -25.81 76.24 -17.39
C TYR A 156 -26.72 76.76 -16.27
N PHE A 157 -26.64 76.19 -15.07
CA PHE A 157 -27.44 76.62 -13.92
C PHE A 157 -26.78 77.75 -13.12
N GLU A 158 -25.49 78.04 -13.37
CA GLU A 158 -24.70 79.09 -12.68
C GLU A 158 -24.57 80.41 -13.49
N THR A 159 -25.24 80.53 -14.65
CA THR A 159 -25.34 81.76 -15.46
C THR A 159 -26.77 82.27 -15.49
#